data_AF-A0AAP5Y855-F1
#
_entry.id   AF-A0AAP5Y855-F1
#
_cell.length_a   1.000
_cell.length_b   1.000
_cell.length_c   1.000
_cell.angle_alpha   90.00
_cell.angle_beta   90.00
_cell.angle_gamma   90.00
#
_symmetry.space_group_name_H-M   'P 1'
#
loop_
_entity.id
_entity.type
_entity.pdbx_description
1 polymer ?
#
loop_
_entity_poly.entity_id
_entity_poly.type
_entity_poly.pdbx_seq_one_letter_code
_entity_poly.pdbx_strand_id
1 'polypeptide(L)'
;MAYSPFYITPEELAVYQEAQEQEILKGDNLTTWHKYDVEEPFRYHYKLTALPFMSFLFVIVFLTHSSDTLVVTFFGLILSVMMAGIFYLTIGLDYRYDYIFSDKGFVMKKRRNMPKWANTATQAVGWIGAVVCVLMVAVVGPMALAGAGALILFSFGMLKRKPDEPTEVRIGEREDWLFADYNKKRKVIQFYFKQDKCEYIDMEHNTIVRSHSRSDCYVFFKTETDLESMVNQLATEYKLDCTEVDDHKKLFESKPEARLFNIPVCNREYKADEVFDLRASNAPLPEREYLYNGKWQTESEIEQSKSELTAAKV
;
A
#
# COMPACT_ATOMS: atom_id res chain seq x y z
N MET A 1 -0.05 -20.30 -13.58
CA MET A 1 0.73 -19.91 -12.39
C MET A 1 1.99 -19.25 -12.90
N ALA A 2 1.86 -18.04 -13.39
CA ALA A 2 2.96 -17.15 -13.69
C ALA A 2 3.25 -16.33 -12.44
N TYR A 3 3.46 -17.02 -11.31
CA TYR A 3 4.19 -16.39 -10.22
C TYR A 3 5.54 -15.96 -10.79
N SER A 4 6.00 -14.78 -10.38
CA SER A 4 7.34 -14.35 -10.74
C SER A 4 8.35 -15.38 -10.18
N PRO A 5 9.57 -15.47 -10.74
CA PRO A 5 10.60 -16.33 -10.18
C PRO A 5 10.72 -16.14 -8.66
N PHE A 6 10.86 -17.23 -7.91
CA PHE A 6 10.77 -17.17 -6.45
C PHE A 6 11.96 -16.40 -5.85
N TYR A 7 13.19 -16.74 -6.22
CA TYR A 7 14.39 -16.05 -5.75
C TYR A 7 14.63 -14.78 -6.55
N ILE A 8 14.06 -13.67 -6.09
CA ILE A 8 14.18 -12.32 -6.67
C ILE A 8 14.34 -11.27 -5.57
N THR A 9 14.83 -10.09 -5.93
CA THR A 9 14.80 -8.92 -5.02
C THR A 9 13.47 -8.18 -5.10
N PRO A 10 13.13 -7.35 -4.09
CA PRO A 10 11.95 -6.48 -4.15
C PRO A 10 11.95 -5.53 -5.37
N GLU A 11 13.12 -5.06 -5.82
CA GLU A 11 13.24 -4.23 -7.03
C GLU A 11 12.91 -5.02 -8.30
N GLU A 12 13.40 -6.27 -8.41
CA GLU A 12 13.05 -7.14 -9.52
C GLU A 12 11.53 -7.43 -9.53
N LEU A 13 10.93 -7.70 -8.36
CA LEU A 13 9.47 -7.90 -8.25
C LEU A 13 8.71 -6.65 -8.72
N ALA A 14 9.15 -5.45 -8.34
CA ALA A 14 8.50 -4.21 -8.77
C ALA A 14 8.49 -4.06 -10.30
N VAL A 15 9.57 -4.48 -10.98
CA VAL A 15 9.63 -4.49 -12.45
C VAL A 15 8.64 -5.49 -13.05
N TYR A 16 8.54 -6.70 -12.48
CA TYR A 16 7.55 -7.68 -12.92
C TYR A 16 6.13 -7.17 -12.72
N GLN A 17 5.82 -6.60 -11.56
CA GLN A 17 4.51 -6.03 -11.25
C GLN A 17 4.16 -4.86 -12.18
N GLU A 18 5.13 -4.00 -12.51
CA GLU A 18 4.92 -2.94 -13.49
C GLU A 18 4.61 -3.52 -14.89
N ALA A 19 5.32 -4.56 -15.32
CA ALA A 19 5.04 -5.24 -16.57
C ALA A 19 3.63 -5.87 -16.59
N GLN A 20 3.25 -6.57 -15.51
CA GLN A 20 1.91 -7.15 -15.34
C GLN A 20 0.82 -6.08 -15.42
N GLU A 21 1.02 -4.95 -14.74
CA GLU A 21 0.09 -3.82 -14.84
C GLU A 21 -0.03 -3.30 -16.27
N GLN A 22 1.09 -3.14 -16.99
CA GLN A 22 1.05 -2.70 -18.39
C GLN A 22 0.33 -3.69 -19.29
N GLU A 23 0.42 -5.00 -19.02
CA GLU A 23 -0.34 -6.00 -19.75
C GLU A 23 -1.84 -5.93 -19.48
N ILE A 24 -2.23 -5.76 -18.21
CA ILE A 24 -3.62 -5.55 -17.78
C ILE A 24 -4.21 -4.29 -18.41
N LEU A 25 -3.43 -3.20 -18.48
CA LEU A 25 -3.85 -1.96 -19.14
C LEU A 25 -4.06 -2.10 -20.65
N LYS A 26 -3.44 -3.11 -21.27
CA LYS A 26 -3.63 -3.49 -22.68
C LYS A 26 -4.67 -4.61 -22.84
N GLY A 27 -5.40 -4.96 -21.79
CA GLY A 27 -6.49 -5.92 -21.84
C GLY A 27 -7.73 -5.33 -22.50
N ASP A 28 -8.59 -6.22 -23.00
CA ASP A 28 -9.93 -5.86 -23.43
C ASP A 28 -10.84 -5.64 -22.20
N ASN A 29 -12.00 -5.03 -22.41
CA ASN A 29 -12.97 -4.72 -21.35
C ASN A 29 -12.38 -3.90 -20.18
N LEU A 30 -11.41 -3.03 -20.48
CA LEU A 30 -10.76 -2.18 -19.48
C LEU A 30 -11.77 -1.25 -18.80
N THR A 31 -11.89 -1.40 -17.48
CA THR A 31 -12.68 -0.52 -16.61
C THR A 31 -11.80 0.08 -15.53
N THR A 32 -11.88 1.39 -15.36
CA THR A 32 -11.08 2.12 -14.37
C THR A 32 -11.93 3.10 -13.59
N TRP A 33 -11.82 3.08 -12.26
CA TRP A 33 -12.49 4.06 -11.41
C TRP A 33 -11.71 4.27 -10.12
N HIS A 34 -12.16 5.25 -9.33
CA HIS A 34 -11.52 5.55 -8.05
C HIS A 34 -12.54 5.83 -6.95
N LYS A 35 -12.09 5.63 -5.71
CA LYS A 35 -12.81 5.90 -4.48
C LYS A 35 -11.89 6.57 -3.46
N TYR A 36 -12.52 7.22 -2.48
CA TYR A 36 -11.84 7.89 -1.37
C TYR A 36 -12.28 7.27 -0.05
N ASP A 37 -11.34 7.15 0.90
CA ASP A 37 -11.57 6.74 2.29
C ASP A 37 -12.47 5.52 2.46
N VAL A 38 -12.07 4.41 1.83
CA VAL A 38 -12.87 3.17 1.87
C VAL A 38 -12.64 2.35 3.14
N GLU A 39 -11.50 2.53 3.80
CA GLU A 39 -11.11 1.81 5.03
C GLU A 39 -11.69 2.45 6.29
N GLU A 40 -11.93 3.77 6.27
CA GLU A 40 -12.38 4.48 7.45
C GLU A 40 -13.91 4.45 7.55
N PRO A 41 -14.47 4.16 8.75
CA PRO A 41 -15.92 4.20 8.96
C PRO A 41 -16.47 5.63 8.83
N PHE A 42 -15.62 6.64 9.01
CA PHE A 42 -16.00 8.04 9.02
C PHE A 42 -15.18 8.85 8.01
N ARG A 43 -15.88 9.47 7.05
CA ARG A 43 -15.30 10.24 5.93
C ARG A 43 -14.36 11.38 6.34
N TYR A 44 -14.52 11.93 7.55
CA TYR A 44 -13.67 13.04 8.00
C TYR A 44 -12.65 12.62 9.05
N HIS A 45 -12.36 11.32 9.19
CA HIS A 45 -11.44 10.79 10.20
C HIS A 45 -10.08 11.49 10.15
N TYR A 46 -9.38 11.43 9.00
CA TYR A 46 -8.08 12.07 8.83
C TYR A 46 -8.10 13.58 9.04
N LYS A 47 -9.14 14.26 8.56
CA LYS A 47 -9.31 15.71 8.72
C LYS A 47 -9.52 16.12 10.17
N LEU A 48 -10.35 15.38 10.92
CA LEU A 48 -10.56 15.63 12.34
C LEU A 48 -9.30 15.33 13.17
N THR A 49 -8.57 14.27 12.83
CA THR A 49 -7.30 13.93 13.47
C THR A 49 -6.24 15.02 13.24
N ALA A 50 -6.21 15.63 12.06
CA ALA A 50 -5.29 16.73 11.76
C ALA A 50 -5.69 18.05 12.45
N LEU A 51 -7.00 18.34 12.57
CA LEU A 51 -7.54 19.61 13.07
C LEU A 51 -6.86 20.16 14.34
N PRO A 52 -6.66 19.40 15.44
CA PRO A 52 -6.02 19.94 16.63
C PRO A 52 -4.59 20.42 16.37
N PHE A 53 -3.82 19.71 15.54
CA PHE A 53 -2.46 20.10 15.16
C PHE A 53 -2.45 21.35 14.28
N MET A 54 -3.47 21.51 13.42
CA MET A 54 -3.66 22.71 12.60
C MET A 54 -3.91 23.93 13.47
N SER A 55 -4.79 23.81 14.48
CA SER A 55 -5.25 24.94 15.28
C SER A 55 -4.32 25.31 16.43
N PHE A 56 -3.54 24.36 16.96
CA PHE A 56 -2.75 24.55 18.18
C PHE A 56 -1.81 25.76 18.12
N LEU A 57 -1.09 25.93 17.01
CA LEU A 57 -0.18 27.06 16.84
C LEU A 57 -0.91 28.41 16.74
N PHE A 58 -2.07 28.45 16.09
CA PHE A 58 -2.90 29.66 16.06
C PHE A 58 -3.38 30.04 17.46
N VAL A 59 -3.74 29.07 18.30
CA VAL A 59 -4.11 29.32 19.69
C VAL A 59 -2.94 29.92 20.47
N ILE A 60 -1.72 29.37 20.32
CA ILE A 60 -0.53 29.93 20.99
C ILE A 60 -0.28 31.38 20.55
N VAL A 61 -0.34 31.66 19.25
CA VAL A 61 -0.14 33.02 18.73
C VAL A 61 -1.20 33.97 19.25
N PHE A 62 -2.46 33.53 19.33
CA PHE A 62 -3.55 34.32 19.89
C PHE A 62 -3.35 34.61 21.39
N LEU A 63 -2.97 33.62 22.19
CA LEU A 63 -2.76 33.77 23.64
C LEU A 63 -1.54 34.63 24.00
N THR A 64 -0.55 34.69 23.11
CA THR A 64 0.69 35.46 23.32
C THR A 64 0.64 36.86 22.70
N HIS A 65 -0.45 37.20 22.02
CA HIS A 65 -0.61 38.50 21.38
C HIS A 65 -0.79 39.61 22.42
N SER A 66 0.00 40.67 22.27
CA SER A 66 -0.14 41.95 22.95
C SER A 66 0.13 43.07 21.95
N SER A 67 -0.21 44.32 22.32
CA SER A 67 0.04 45.49 21.46
C SER A 67 1.51 45.62 21.03
N ASP A 68 2.42 45.20 21.92
CA ASP A 68 3.86 45.36 21.74
C ASP A 68 4.49 44.22 20.93
N THR A 69 3.76 43.11 20.74
CA THR A 69 4.24 41.91 20.03
C THR A 69 3.73 41.80 18.59
N LEU A 70 3.14 42.87 18.04
CA LEU A 70 2.49 42.87 16.73
C LEU A 70 3.35 42.24 15.61
N VAL A 71 4.63 42.61 15.50
CA VAL A 71 5.56 42.02 14.51
C VAL A 71 5.73 40.52 14.72
N VAL A 72 5.92 40.09 15.97
CA VAL A 72 6.06 38.67 16.35
C VAL A 72 4.77 37.90 16.09
N THR A 73 3.60 38.51 16.34
CA THR A 73 2.30 37.93 16.03
C THR A 73 2.15 37.67 14.53
N PHE A 74 2.52 38.62 13.66
CA PHE A 74 2.47 38.41 12.21
C PHE A 74 3.37 37.25 11.76
N PHE A 75 4.62 37.20 12.23
CA PHE A 75 5.51 36.07 11.93
C PHE A 75 4.97 34.74 12.47
N GLY A 76 4.42 34.75 13.68
CA GLY A 76 3.79 33.58 14.30
C GLY A 76 2.59 33.06 13.49
N LEU A 77 1.75 33.96 12.95
CA LEU A 77 0.64 33.58 12.08
C LEU A 77 1.11 32.95 10.77
N ILE A 78 2.15 33.50 10.14
CA ILE A 78 2.73 32.93 8.91
C ILE A 78 3.25 31.52 9.19
N LEU A 79 4.02 31.34 10.26
CA LEU A 79 4.53 30.02 10.66
C LEU A 79 3.40 29.04 10.98
N SER A 80 2.33 29.52 11.63
CA SER A 80 1.15 28.71 11.93
C SER A 80 0.44 28.23 10.67
N VAL A 81 0.26 29.10 9.67
CA VAL A 81 -0.31 28.73 8.36
C VAL A 81 0.56 27.70 7.65
N MET A 82 1.88 27.89 7.65
CA MET A 82 2.81 26.95 7.02
C MET A 82 2.74 25.57 7.69
N MET A 83 2.80 25.54 9.02
CA MET A 83 2.79 24.30 9.78
C MET A 83 1.43 23.59 9.71
N ALA A 84 0.34 24.36 9.70
CA ALA A 84 -0.98 23.83 9.39
C ALA A 84 -0.98 23.19 7.98
N GLY A 85 -0.48 23.87 6.95
CA GLY A 85 -0.32 23.27 5.62
C GLY A 85 0.42 21.93 5.65
N ILE A 86 1.50 21.83 6.44
CA ILE A 86 2.27 20.59 6.63
C ILE A 86 1.40 19.51 7.28
N PHE A 87 0.76 19.77 8.42
CA PHE A 87 -0.08 18.79 9.12
C PHE A 87 -1.27 18.30 8.28
N TYR A 88 -1.87 19.19 7.48
CA TYR A 88 -2.91 18.79 6.55
C TYR A 88 -2.39 17.83 5.49
N LEU A 89 -1.24 18.13 4.88
CA LEU A 89 -0.65 17.29 3.84
C LEU A 89 -0.09 15.95 4.38
N THR A 90 0.33 15.89 5.64
CA THR A 90 0.93 14.69 6.24
C THR A 90 -0.08 13.80 6.97
N ILE A 91 -1.17 14.36 7.49
CA ILE A 91 -2.15 13.61 8.31
C ILE A 91 -3.55 13.76 7.72
N GLY A 92 -3.93 14.98 7.36
CA GLY A 92 -5.32 15.32 6.97
C GLY A 92 -5.77 14.88 5.58
N LEU A 93 -4.86 14.35 4.75
CA LEU A 93 -5.19 13.85 3.42
C LEU A 93 -5.76 12.43 3.47
N ASP A 94 -6.95 12.32 2.89
CA ASP A 94 -7.70 11.11 2.59
C ASP A 94 -6.90 10.15 1.69
N TYR A 95 -7.18 8.85 1.78
CA TYR A 95 -6.62 7.85 0.86
C TYR A 95 -7.49 7.76 -0.40
N ARG A 96 -6.83 7.67 -1.54
CA ARG A 96 -7.43 7.39 -2.85
C ARG A 96 -7.11 5.95 -3.25
N TYR A 97 -8.14 5.25 -3.67
CA TYR A 97 -8.09 3.89 -4.19
C TYR A 97 -8.43 3.94 -5.67
N ASP A 98 -7.48 3.56 -6.51
CA ASP A 98 -7.68 3.40 -7.95
C ASP A 98 -7.83 1.92 -8.26
N TYR A 99 -8.93 1.57 -8.93
CA TYR A 99 -9.24 0.22 -9.37
C TYR A 99 -9.16 0.16 -10.89
N ILE A 100 -8.47 -0.85 -11.39
CA ILE A 100 -8.27 -1.14 -12.80
C ILE A 100 -8.64 -2.60 -12.98
N PHE A 101 -9.53 -2.88 -13.92
CA PHE A 101 -9.99 -4.23 -14.20
C PHE A 101 -10.04 -4.45 -15.71
N SER A 102 -9.57 -5.62 -16.15
CA SER A 102 -9.57 -6.05 -17.55
C SER A 102 -9.76 -7.56 -17.62
N ASP A 103 -9.92 -8.09 -18.82
CA ASP A 103 -9.92 -9.52 -19.10
C ASP A 103 -8.63 -10.25 -18.65
N LYS A 104 -7.50 -9.54 -18.63
CA LYS A 104 -6.19 -10.07 -18.23
C LYS A 104 -5.93 -10.06 -16.73
N GLY A 105 -6.65 -9.24 -15.97
CA GLY A 105 -6.42 -9.12 -14.55
C GLY A 105 -6.97 -7.86 -13.91
N PHE A 106 -6.65 -7.73 -12.63
CA PHE A 106 -7.09 -6.65 -11.76
C PHE A 106 -5.90 -5.99 -11.09
N VAL A 107 -5.96 -4.66 -10.95
CA VAL A 107 -5.00 -3.86 -10.19
C VAL A 107 -5.74 -2.92 -9.26
N MET A 108 -5.34 -2.92 -7.99
CA MET A 108 -5.73 -1.94 -6.99
C MET A 108 -4.50 -1.16 -6.56
N LYS A 109 -4.61 0.17 -6.60
CA LYS A 109 -3.60 1.09 -6.07
C LYS A 109 -4.18 1.91 -4.94
N LYS A 110 -3.52 1.88 -3.78
CA LYS A 110 -3.79 2.77 -2.67
C LYS A 110 -2.71 3.85 -2.65
N ARG A 111 -3.12 5.10 -2.58
CA ARG A 111 -2.22 6.25 -2.44
C ARG A 111 -2.86 7.33 -1.59
N ARG A 112 -2.06 8.22 -1.02
CA ARG A 112 -2.63 9.44 -0.44
C ARG A 112 -3.16 10.33 -1.56
N ASN A 113 -4.24 11.06 -1.29
CA ASN A 113 -4.77 12.02 -2.25
C ASN A 113 -3.93 13.31 -2.26
N MET A 114 -2.64 13.20 -2.57
CA MET A 114 -1.73 14.32 -2.52
C MET A 114 -1.98 15.29 -3.68
N PRO A 115 -2.15 16.60 -3.42
CA PRO A 115 -2.27 17.57 -4.49
C PRO A 115 -1.03 17.55 -5.38
N LYS A 116 -1.21 17.59 -6.71
CA LYS A 116 -0.09 17.56 -7.67
C LYS A 116 0.95 18.65 -7.41
N TRP A 117 0.51 19.82 -6.94
CA TRP A 117 1.39 20.95 -6.63
C TRP A 117 2.28 20.72 -5.40
N ALA A 118 1.91 19.81 -4.48
CA ALA A 118 2.63 19.63 -3.23
C ALA A 118 4.06 19.11 -3.46
N ASN A 119 4.25 18.23 -4.45
CA ASN A 119 5.57 17.76 -4.82
C ASN A 119 6.43 18.89 -5.41
N THR A 120 5.86 19.65 -6.35
CA THR A 120 6.52 20.80 -6.97
C THR A 120 6.89 21.87 -5.94
N ALA A 121 6.01 22.18 -4.99
CA ALA A 121 6.28 23.13 -3.92
C ALA A 121 7.39 22.64 -2.99
N THR A 122 7.39 21.35 -2.63
CA THR A 122 8.45 20.72 -1.82
C THR A 122 9.81 20.81 -2.52
N GLN A 123 9.85 20.50 -3.82
CA GLN A 123 11.07 20.61 -4.62
C GLN A 123 11.54 22.07 -4.77
N ALA A 124 10.62 23.02 -4.96
CA ALA A 124 10.95 24.44 -5.04
C ALA A 124 11.55 24.97 -3.73
N VAL A 125 10.98 24.58 -2.58
CA VAL A 125 11.54 24.91 -1.25
C VAL A 125 12.93 24.28 -1.08
N GLY A 126 13.10 23.01 -1.47
CA GLY A 126 14.41 22.35 -1.46
C GLY A 126 15.43 23.06 -2.34
N TRP A 127 15.03 23.54 -3.52
CA TRP A 127 15.92 24.30 -4.42
C TRP A 127 16.34 25.64 -3.81
N ILE A 128 15.39 26.39 -3.23
CA ILE A 128 15.70 27.65 -2.52
C ILE A 128 16.65 27.38 -1.35
N GLY A 129 16.38 26.35 -0.55
CA GLY A 129 17.25 25.95 0.57
C GLY A 129 18.67 25.63 0.12
N ALA A 130 18.82 24.85 -0.95
CA ALA A 130 20.12 24.53 -1.54
C ALA A 130 20.87 25.78 -2.02
N VAL A 131 20.20 26.69 -2.74
CA VAL A 131 20.81 27.95 -3.23
C VAL A 131 21.27 28.83 -2.07
N VAL A 132 20.45 29.00 -1.03
CA VAL A 132 20.82 29.77 0.17
C VAL A 132 22.05 29.18 0.84
N CYS A 133 22.13 27.86 0.97
CA CYS A 133 23.29 27.21 1.56
C CYS A 133 24.57 27.41 0.71
N VAL A 134 24.49 27.30 -0.61
CA VAL A 134 25.63 27.57 -1.51
C VAL A 134 26.12 29.02 -1.39
N LEU A 135 25.19 29.98 -1.38
CA LEU A 135 25.52 31.39 -1.20
C LEU A 135 26.16 31.66 0.16
N MET A 136 25.66 31.03 1.22
CA MET A 136 26.22 31.18 2.56
C MET A 136 27.66 30.67 2.64
N VAL A 137 27.96 29.51 2.01
CA VAL A 137 29.33 28.99 1.92
C VAL A 137 30.23 29.92 1.10
N ALA A 138 29.72 30.50 0.02
CA ALA A 138 30.48 31.42 -0.81
C ALA A 138 30.85 32.72 -0.08
N VAL A 139 29.95 33.23 0.79
CA VAL A 139 30.15 34.51 1.51
C VAL A 139 30.89 34.33 2.84
N VAL A 140 30.53 33.32 3.63
CA VAL A 140 31.03 33.10 5.00
C VAL A 140 32.20 32.11 5.03
N GLY A 141 32.43 31.40 3.92
CA GLY A 141 33.45 30.38 3.78
C GLY A 141 33.00 29.00 4.27
N PRO A 142 33.86 27.98 4.12
CA PRO A 142 33.51 26.57 4.36
C PRO A 142 33.06 26.24 5.78
N MET A 143 33.42 27.07 6.78
CA MET A 143 32.98 26.87 8.17
C MET A 143 31.46 26.95 8.35
N ALA A 144 30.73 27.59 7.42
CA ALA A 144 29.27 27.61 7.42
C ALA A 144 28.66 26.21 7.26
N LEU A 145 29.39 25.24 6.68
CA LEU A 145 28.93 23.85 6.52
C LEU A 145 28.74 23.14 7.87
N ALA A 146 29.45 23.56 8.93
CA ALA A 146 29.35 22.95 10.26
C ALA A 146 27.96 23.17 10.91
N GLY A 147 27.18 24.15 10.45
CA GLY A 147 25.78 24.37 10.85
C GLY A 147 24.77 24.17 9.71
N ALA A 148 25.12 24.54 8.48
CA ALA A 148 24.24 24.45 7.31
C ALA A 148 24.18 23.07 6.66
N GLY A 149 25.08 22.13 7.03
CA GLY A 149 25.11 20.78 6.46
C GLY A 149 23.79 20.02 6.61
N ALA A 150 23.10 20.17 7.74
CA ALA A 150 21.78 19.58 7.96
C ALA A 150 20.71 20.17 7.02
N LEU A 151 20.76 21.48 6.76
CA LEU A 151 19.84 22.14 5.82
C LEU A 151 20.10 21.73 4.36
N ILE A 152 21.36 21.50 3.99
CA ILE A 152 21.72 20.98 2.66
C ILE A 152 21.19 19.55 2.47
N LEU A 153 21.41 18.66 3.44
CA LEU A 153 20.90 17.29 3.39
C LEU A 153 19.38 17.26 3.34
N PHE A 154 18.71 18.10 4.14
CA PHE A 154 17.26 18.24 4.11
C PHE A 154 16.75 18.74 2.75
N SER A 155 17.42 19.74 2.17
CA SER A 155 17.11 20.28 0.83
C SER A 155 17.25 19.21 -0.26
N PHE A 156 18.33 18.42 -0.23
CA PHE A 156 18.50 17.31 -1.16
C PHE A 156 17.46 16.20 -0.97
N GLY A 157 17.05 15.92 0.28
CA GLY A 157 15.95 15.01 0.56
C GLY A 157 14.63 15.47 -0.06
N MET A 158 14.31 16.77 0.04
CA MET A 158 13.12 17.36 -0.58
C MET A 158 13.17 17.32 -2.12
N LEU A 159 14.36 17.52 -2.70
CA LEU A 159 14.56 17.44 -4.16
C LEU A 159 14.38 16.01 -4.70
N LYS A 160 14.78 15.00 -3.92
CA LYS A 160 14.63 13.57 -4.28
C LYS A 160 13.22 13.03 -4.04
N ARG A 161 12.29 13.82 -3.51
CA ARG A 161 10.91 13.39 -3.29
C ARG A 161 10.28 13.00 -4.63
N LYS A 162 9.90 11.72 -4.73
CA LYS A 162 9.14 11.22 -5.86
C LYS A 162 7.66 11.60 -5.73
N PRO A 163 6.99 11.90 -6.84
CA PRO A 163 5.58 12.24 -6.81
C PRO A 163 4.73 11.01 -6.48
N ASP A 164 3.98 11.11 -5.37
CA ASP A 164 2.75 10.35 -5.11
C ASP A 164 2.82 8.85 -5.47
N GLU A 165 3.89 8.17 -5.05
CA GLU A 165 4.03 6.73 -5.23
C GLU A 165 2.89 6.00 -4.47
N PRO A 166 2.29 4.97 -5.09
CA PRO A 166 1.28 4.18 -4.41
C PRO A 166 1.89 3.56 -3.15
N THR A 167 1.19 3.70 -2.04
CA THR A 167 1.57 3.07 -0.76
C THR A 167 1.36 1.57 -0.81
N GLU A 168 0.41 1.12 -1.63
CA GLU A 168 0.11 -0.29 -1.81
C GLU A 168 -0.34 -0.53 -3.25
N VAL A 169 0.20 -1.57 -3.87
CA VAL A 169 -0.22 -2.06 -5.18
C VAL A 169 -0.56 -3.54 -5.02
N ARG A 170 -1.78 -3.91 -5.41
CA ARG A 170 -2.24 -5.29 -5.46
C ARG A 170 -2.57 -5.63 -6.89
N ILE A 171 -1.95 -6.69 -7.39
CA ILE A 171 -2.14 -7.20 -8.75
C ILE A 171 -2.62 -8.63 -8.63
N GLY A 172 -3.71 -8.93 -9.35
CA GLY A 172 -4.22 -10.29 -9.51
C GLY A 172 -4.44 -10.56 -10.98
N GLU A 173 -3.55 -11.35 -11.58
CA GLU A 173 -3.74 -11.83 -12.95
C GLU A 173 -4.97 -12.72 -13.04
N ARG A 174 -5.53 -12.81 -14.24
CA ARG A 174 -6.78 -13.54 -14.48
C ARG A 174 -6.74 -14.99 -14.02
N GLU A 175 -5.60 -15.67 -14.21
CA GLU A 175 -5.40 -17.06 -13.81
C GLU A 175 -5.25 -17.27 -12.29
N ASP A 176 -5.06 -16.19 -11.56
CA ASP A 176 -4.83 -16.18 -10.11
C ASP A 176 -6.07 -15.77 -9.30
N TRP A 177 -7.18 -15.44 -9.98
CA TRP A 177 -8.46 -15.17 -9.33
C TRP A 177 -9.04 -16.45 -8.72
N LEU A 178 -9.54 -16.34 -7.48
CA LEU A 178 -10.03 -17.47 -6.72
C LEU A 178 -11.56 -17.46 -6.66
N PHE A 179 -12.13 -16.44 -6.03
CA PHE A 179 -13.57 -16.23 -5.89
C PHE A 179 -13.83 -14.81 -5.40
N ALA A 180 -15.10 -14.41 -5.33
CA ALA A 180 -15.49 -13.10 -4.86
C ALA A 180 -16.73 -13.17 -3.97
N ASP A 181 -16.75 -12.38 -2.90
CA ASP A 181 -17.94 -12.17 -2.09
C ASP A 181 -18.39 -10.72 -2.23
N TYR A 182 -19.69 -10.45 -2.20
CA TYR A 182 -20.16 -9.08 -2.43
C TYR A 182 -21.36 -8.71 -1.57
N ASN A 183 -21.52 -7.41 -1.36
CA ASN A 183 -22.68 -6.84 -0.68
C ASN A 183 -23.23 -5.65 -1.46
N LYS A 184 -24.47 -5.76 -1.94
CA LYS A 184 -25.13 -4.72 -2.74
C LYS A 184 -25.32 -3.42 -1.98
N LYS A 185 -25.79 -3.50 -0.72
CA LYS A 185 -26.05 -2.33 0.13
C LYS A 185 -24.81 -1.47 0.36
N ARG A 186 -23.66 -2.11 0.54
CA ARG A 186 -22.36 -1.44 0.73
C ARG A 186 -21.63 -1.18 -0.59
N LYS A 187 -22.13 -1.71 -1.71
CA LYS A 187 -21.57 -1.55 -3.06
C LYS A 187 -20.10 -1.96 -3.10
N VAL A 188 -19.81 -3.13 -2.54
CA VAL A 188 -18.44 -3.64 -2.37
C VAL A 188 -18.35 -5.10 -2.78
N ILE A 189 -17.22 -5.45 -3.38
CA ILE A 189 -16.78 -6.82 -3.62
C ILE A 189 -15.52 -7.04 -2.79
N GLN A 190 -15.47 -8.11 -2.01
CA GLN A 190 -14.25 -8.69 -1.47
C GLN A 190 -13.71 -9.70 -2.47
N PHE A 191 -12.60 -9.35 -3.10
CA PHE A 191 -12.05 -10.06 -4.22
C PHE A 191 -10.82 -10.87 -3.81
N TYR A 192 -10.89 -12.20 -3.94
CA TYR A 192 -9.84 -13.12 -3.50
C TYR A 192 -8.99 -13.58 -4.68
N PHE A 193 -7.67 -13.51 -4.51
CA PHE A 193 -6.70 -13.84 -5.54
C PHE A 193 -5.39 -14.35 -4.91
N LYS A 194 -4.58 -15.05 -5.70
CA LYS A 194 -3.21 -15.38 -5.31
C LYS A 194 -2.35 -14.13 -5.38
N GLN A 195 -1.54 -13.92 -4.36
CA GLN A 195 -0.70 -12.73 -4.24
C GLN A 195 0.77 -13.11 -4.25
N ASP A 196 1.53 -12.33 -5.01
CA ASP A 196 2.98 -12.35 -5.03
C ASP A 196 3.54 -11.19 -4.17
N LYS A 197 4.37 -11.53 -3.16
CA LYS A 197 4.96 -10.58 -2.23
C LYS A 197 6.47 -10.80 -2.08
N CYS A 198 7.25 -9.72 -2.13
CA CYS A 198 8.70 -9.70 -1.87
C CYS A 198 9.06 -8.37 -1.20
N GLU A 199 9.55 -8.41 0.04
CA GLU A 199 9.87 -7.21 0.82
C GLU A 199 11.16 -7.41 1.61
N TYR A 200 11.82 -6.31 1.94
CA TYR A 200 12.90 -6.32 2.93
C TYR A 200 12.31 -6.32 4.33
N ILE A 201 12.86 -7.18 5.20
CA ILE A 201 12.46 -7.24 6.61
C ILE A 201 13.23 -6.22 7.45
N ASP A 202 14.48 -5.94 7.05
CA ASP A 202 15.38 -5.03 7.75
C ASP A 202 15.62 -3.73 6.99
N MET A 203 15.93 -2.67 7.74
CA MET A 203 16.18 -1.33 7.20
C MET A 203 17.50 -1.27 6.42
N GLU A 204 18.42 -2.20 6.70
CA GLU A 204 19.68 -2.36 5.99
C GLU A 204 19.54 -3.07 4.64
N HIS A 205 18.33 -3.55 4.29
CA HIS A 205 18.01 -4.26 3.05
C HIS A 205 18.83 -5.55 2.84
N ASN A 206 19.19 -6.24 3.93
CA ASN A 206 20.00 -7.45 3.91
C ASN A 206 19.18 -8.74 3.78
N THR A 207 17.95 -8.74 4.28
CA THR A 207 17.10 -9.92 4.41
C THR A 207 15.79 -9.69 3.69
N ILE A 208 15.47 -10.61 2.78
CA ILE A 208 14.28 -10.58 1.94
C ILE A 208 13.31 -11.64 2.45
N VAL A 209 12.04 -11.26 2.62
CA VAL A 209 10.93 -12.19 2.75
C VAL A 209 10.22 -12.32 1.42
N ARG A 210 10.09 -13.56 0.95
CA ARG A 210 9.39 -13.91 -0.28
C ARG A 210 8.17 -14.75 0.05
N SER A 211 7.02 -14.39 -0.50
CA SER A 211 5.80 -15.16 -0.33
C SER A 211 4.95 -15.22 -1.60
N HIS A 212 4.63 -16.44 -2.02
CA HIS A 212 3.50 -16.74 -2.89
C HIS A 212 2.34 -17.15 -1.98
N SER A 213 1.36 -16.29 -1.83
CA SER A 213 0.27 -16.46 -0.86
C SER A 213 -1.10 -16.24 -1.50
N ARG A 214 -2.12 -16.16 -0.66
CA ARG A 214 -3.49 -15.76 -1.04
C ARG A 214 -3.90 -14.54 -0.25
N SER A 215 -4.62 -13.64 -0.89
CA SER A 215 -5.03 -12.38 -0.32
C SER A 215 -6.40 -11.97 -0.84
N ASP A 216 -6.98 -10.99 -0.19
CA ASP A 216 -8.25 -10.41 -0.57
C ASP A 216 -8.16 -8.90 -0.57
N CYS A 217 -8.91 -8.24 -1.44
CA CYS A 217 -9.02 -6.80 -1.43
C CYS A 217 -10.46 -6.34 -1.58
N TYR A 218 -10.77 -5.17 -1.04
CA TYR A 218 -12.10 -4.59 -1.13
C TYR A 218 -12.19 -3.61 -2.30
N VAL A 219 -13.10 -3.91 -3.21
CA VAL A 219 -13.37 -3.17 -4.44
C VAL A 219 -14.71 -2.46 -4.30
N PHE A 220 -14.67 -1.13 -4.17
CA PHE A 220 -15.87 -0.32 -3.91
C PHE A 220 -16.40 0.37 -5.16
N PHE A 221 -17.72 0.32 -5.35
CA PHE A 221 -18.42 0.84 -6.52
C PHE A 221 -19.19 2.12 -6.20
N LYS A 222 -19.46 2.94 -7.23
CA LYS A 222 -20.22 4.19 -7.07
C LYS A 222 -21.69 3.88 -6.88
N THR A 223 -22.24 3.09 -7.78
CA THR A 223 -23.64 2.66 -7.79
C THR A 223 -23.77 1.16 -7.56
N GLU A 224 -24.97 0.72 -7.22
CA GLU A 224 -25.31 -0.70 -7.11
C GLU A 224 -25.28 -1.37 -8.49
N THR A 225 -25.76 -0.67 -9.52
CA THR A 225 -25.72 -1.14 -10.92
C THR A 225 -24.30 -1.41 -11.41
N ASP A 226 -23.32 -0.56 -11.07
CA ASP A 226 -21.92 -0.80 -11.43
C ASP A 226 -21.39 -2.09 -10.78
N LEU A 227 -21.76 -2.33 -9.52
CA LEU A 227 -21.39 -3.56 -8.81
C LEU A 227 -22.05 -4.77 -9.46
N GLU A 228 -23.36 -4.72 -9.71
CA GLU A 228 -24.09 -5.85 -10.29
C GLU A 228 -23.58 -6.19 -11.68
N SER A 229 -23.25 -5.17 -12.50
CA SER A 229 -22.60 -5.38 -13.79
C SER A 229 -21.27 -6.10 -13.65
N MET A 230 -20.42 -5.68 -12.70
CA MET A 230 -19.12 -6.33 -12.46
C MET A 230 -19.29 -7.77 -11.96
N VAL A 231 -20.20 -8.00 -11.00
CA VAL A 231 -20.50 -9.36 -10.50
C VAL A 231 -21.02 -10.26 -11.61
N ASN A 232 -21.93 -9.77 -12.45
CA ASN A 232 -22.43 -10.53 -13.60
C ASN A 232 -21.31 -10.88 -14.58
N GLN A 233 -20.37 -9.97 -14.81
CA GLN A 233 -19.19 -10.20 -15.64
C GLN A 233 -18.29 -11.28 -15.03
N LEU A 234 -17.95 -11.16 -13.75
CA LEU A 234 -17.17 -12.14 -12.98
C LEU A 234 -17.80 -13.53 -13.03
N ALA A 235 -19.11 -13.63 -12.78
CA ALA A 235 -19.80 -14.90 -12.75
C ALA A 235 -20.01 -15.51 -14.15
N THR A 236 -20.35 -14.71 -15.15
CA THR A 236 -20.79 -15.22 -16.48
C THR A 236 -19.63 -15.35 -17.45
N GLU A 237 -18.83 -14.29 -17.64
CA GLU A 237 -17.72 -14.29 -18.59
C GLU A 237 -16.52 -15.04 -18.02
N TYR A 238 -16.22 -14.77 -16.75
CA TYR A 238 -15.03 -15.30 -16.09
C TYR A 238 -15.32 -16.56 -15.25
N LYS A 239 -16.57 -16.99 -15.14
CA LYS A 239 -16.95 -18.23 -14.40
C LYS A 239 -16.40 -18.25 -12.98
N LEU A 240 -16.28 -17.08 -12.35
CA LEU A 240 -15.79 -16.94 -10.99
C LEU A 240 -16.93 -17.19 -10.00
N ASP A 241 -16.66 -17.95 -8.95
CA ASP A 241 -17.62 -18.13 -7.86
C ASP A 241 -17.86 -16.79 -7.14
N CYS A 242 -19.10 -16.30 -7.18
CA CYS A 242 -19.52 -15.01 -6.68
C CYS A 242 -20.66 -15.18 -5.67
N THR A 243 -20.42 -14.94 -4.39
CA THR A 243 -21.42 -15.14 -3.33
C THR A 243 -21.92 -13.81 -2.76
N GLU A 244 -23.23 -13.62 -2.71
CA GLU A 244 -23.83 -12.48 -2.02
C GLU A 244 -23.83 -12.70 -0.50
N VAL A 245 -23.32 -11.72 0.25
CA VAL A 245 -23.28 -11.73 1.71
C VAL A 245 -24.16 -10.61 2.25
N ASP A 246 -25.35 -10.96 2.73
CA ASP A 246 -26.32 -9.97 3.24
C ASP A 246 -25.78 -9.16 4.43
N ASP A 247 -25.15 -9.84 5.39
CA ASP A 247 -24.56 -9.20 6.56
C ASP A 247 -23.18 -8.64 6.21
N HIS A 248 -23.16 -7.37 5.82
CA HIS A 248 -21.94 -6.66 5.50
C HIS A 248 -20.87 -6.70 6.60
N LYS A 249 -21.22 -6.92 7.88
CA LYS A 249 -20.21 -7.03 8.94
C LYS A 249 -19.33 -8.24 8.72
N LYS A 250 -19.91 -9.37 8.31
CA LYS A 250 -19.17 -10.61 8.03
C LYS A 250 -18.15 -10.42 6.91
N LEU A 251 -18.45 -9.58 5.94
CA LEU A 251 -17.53 -9.25 4.85
C LEU A 251 -16.26 -8.55 5.34
N PHE A 252 -16.35 -7.78 6.43
CA PHE A 252 -15.20 -7.06 7.01
C PHE A 252 -14.63 -7.74 8.27
N GLU A 253 -15.09 -8.95 8.61
CA GLU A 253 -14.54 -9.70 9.74
C GLU A 253 -13.17 -10.28 9.36
N SER A 254 -12.18 -10.10 10.23
CA SER A 254 -10.84 -10.69 10.08
C SER A 254 -10.84 -12.18 10.44
N LYS A 255 -11.72 -12.97 9.82
CA LYS A 255 -11.76 -14.42 9.99
C LYS A 255 -11.11 -15.13 8.80
N PRO A 256 -10.37 -16.22 9.03
CA PRO A 256 -9.82 -17.00 7.94
C PRO A 256 -10.95 -17.60 7.09
N GLU A 257 -10.97 -17.25 5.80
CA GLU A 257 -11.93 -17.82 4.84
C GLU A 257 -11.59 -19.29 4.54
N ALA A 258 -12.55 -20.18 4.80
CA ALA A 258 -12.36 -21.63 4.75
C ALA A 258 -12.05 -22.14 3.33
N ARG A 259 -12.59 -21.50 2.29
CA ARG A 259 -12.27 -21.83 0.88
C ARG A 259 -10.78 -21.70 0.57
N LEU A 260 -10.05 -20.89 1.35
CA LEU A 260 -8.61 -20.66 1.16
C LEU A 260 -7.73 -21.68 1.91
N PHE A 261 -8.28 -22.57 2.74
CA PHE A 261 -7.48 -23.49 3.55
C PHE A 261 -6.80 -24.58 2.71
N ASN A 262 -7.44 -24.94 1.59
CA ASN A 262 -6.92 -25.93 0.65
C ASN A 262 -5.98 -25.33 -0.41
N ILE A 263 -5.73 -24.02 -0.36
CA ILE A 263 -4.85 -23.33 -1.30
C ILE A 263 -3.48 -23.19 -0.64
N PRO A 264 -2.42 -23.79 -1.22
CA PRO A 264 -1.11 -23.75 -0.61
C PRO A 264 -0.49 -22.37 -0.68
N VAL A 265 0.35 -22.05 0.30
CA VAL A 265 1.24 -20.90 0.29
C VAL A 265 2.69 -21.39 0.30
N CYS A 266 3.58 -20.58 -0.27
CA CYS A 266 5.02 -20.78 -0.20
C CYS A 266 5.63 -19.50 0.38
N ASN A 267 6.41 -19.61 1.45
CA ASN A 267 7.12 -18.49 2.04
C ASN A 267 8.58 -18.89 2.32
N ARG A 268 9.50 -17.91 2.26
CA ARG A 268 10.89 -18.11 2.66
C ARG A 268 11.56 -16.78 2.94
N GLU A 269 12.50 -16.80 3.88
CA GLU A 269 13.46 -15.73 4.09
C GLU A 269 14.83 -16.12 3.52
N TYR A 270 15.51 -15.19 2.86
CA TYR A 270 16.87 -15.37 2.34
C TYR A 270 17.64 -14.04 2.34
N LYS A 271 18.97 -14.12 2.26
CA LYS A 271 19.80 -12.91 2.19
C LYS A 271 19.82 -12.32 0.78
N ALA A 272 19.94 -11.00 0.71
CA ALA A 272 19.90 -10.27 -0.55
C ALA A 272 21.10 -10.56 -1.46
N ASP A 273 22.27 -10.81 -0.88
CA ASP A 273 23.50 -11.20 -1.60
C ASP A 273 23.44 -12.65 -2.12
N GLU A 274 22.69 -13.53 -1.45
CA GLU A 274 22.50 -14.93 -1.86
C GLU A 274 21.54 -15.11 -3.06
N VAL A 275 20.76 -14.09 -3.45
CA VAL A 275 19.70 -14.22 -4.47
C VAL A 275 20.23 -14.78 -5.80
N PHE A 276 21.36 -14.26 -6.26
CA PHE A 276 21.97 -14.69 -7.53
C PHE A 276 22.51 -16.12 -7.43
N ASP A 277 23.10 -16.49 -6.30
CA ASP A 277 23.62 -17.83 -6.06
C ASP A 277 22.50 -18.86 -5.95
N LEU A 278 21.40 -18.52 -5.25
CA LEU A 278 20.20 -19.35 -5.15
C LEU A 278 19.56 -19.59 -6.53
N ARG A 279 19.55 -18.57 -7.39
CA ARG A 279 19.07 -18.69 -8.77
C ARG A 279 20.03 -19.53 -9.63
N ALA A 280 21.33 -19.25 -9.57
CA ALA A 280 22.35 -19.96 -10.35
C ALA A 280 22.45 -21.45 -10.00
N SER A 281 22.23 -21.79 -8.73
CA SER A 281 22.20 -23.16 -8.24
C SER A 281 20.87 -23.89 -8.46
N ASN A 282 19.84 -23.22 -9.02
CA ASN A 282 18.47 -23.72 -9.09
C ASN A 282 17.98 -24.26 -7.74
N ALA A 283 18.18 -23.46 -6.68
CA ALA A 283 17.79 -23.86 -5.34
C ALA A 283 16.32 -24.31 -5.31
N PRO A 284 15.99 -25.38 -4.56
CA PRO A 284 14.63 -25.89 -4.49
C PRO A 284 13.68 -24.84 -3.93
N LEU A 285 12.44 -24.82 -4.40
CA LEU A 285 11.40 -23.98 -3.82
C LEU A 285 11.10 -24.44 -2.37
N PRO A 286 10.70 -23.52 -1.48
CA PRO A 286 10.22 -23.91 -0.16
C PRO A 286 9.00 -24.82 -0.28
N GLU A 287 8.80 -25.67 0.74
CA GLU A 287 7.65 -26.55 0.81
C GLU A 287 6.34 -25.74 0.83
N ARG A 288 5.27 -26.38 0.35
CA ARG A 288 3.93 -25.79 0.33
C ARG A 288 3.26 -26.04 1.67
N GLU A 289 2.78 -24.97 2.28
CA GLU A 289 2.06 -25.00 3.54
C GLU A 289 0.57 -24.75 3.31
N TYR A 290 -0.26 -25.42 4.09
CA TYR A 290 -1.71 -25.28 4.11
C TYR A 290 -2.17 -24.88 5.51
N LEU A 291 -3.26 -24.12 5.60
CA LEU A 291 -3.84 -23.77 6.89
C LEU A 291 -4.76 -24.90 7.35
N TYR A 292 -4.27 -25.76 8.23
CA TYR A 292 -5.01 -26.91 8.77
C TYR A 292 -5.17 -26.79 10.29
N ASN A 293 -6.40 -26.91 10.80
CA ASN A 293 -6.73 -26.75 12.23
C ASN A 293 -6.15 -25.46 12.87
N GLY A 294 -6.08 -24.37 12.10
CA GLY A 294 -5.55 -23.09 12.56
C GLY A 294 -4.01 -23.00 12.63
N LYS A 295 -3.28 -23.99 12.11
CA LYS A 295 -1.83 -24.00 11.99
C LYS A 295 -1.40 -24.16 10.54
N TRP A 296 -0.30 -23.52 10.17
CA TRP A 296 0.37 -23.78 8.89
C TRP A 296 1.11 -25.10 9.00
N GLN A 297 0.82 -26.00 8.07
CA GLN A 297 1.40 -27.35 8.04
C GLN A 297 1.68 -27.77 6.61
N THR A 298 2.72 -28.57 6.44
CA THR A 298 3.05 -29.18 5.15
C THR A 298 2.08 -30.34 4.86
N GLU A 299 2.05 -30.80 3.61
CA GLU A 299 1.17 -31.90 3.22
C GLU A 299 1.46 -33.18 4.02
N SER A 300 2.74 -33.49 4.26
CA SER A 300 3.18 -34.64 5.06
C SER A 300 2.77 -34.54 6.52
N GLU A 301 2.87 -33.35 7.13
CA GLU A 301 2.42 -33.09 8.50
C GLU A 301 0.90 -33.27 8.66
N ILE A 302 0.13 -32.86 7.64
CA ILE A 302 -1.33 -33.03 7.62
C ILE A 302 -1.70 -34.51 7.50
N GLU A 303 -1.02 -35.26 6.64
CA GLU A 303 -1.22 -36.70 6.50
C GLU A 303 -0.91 -37.45 7.81
N GLN A 304 0.21 -37.10 8.46
CA GLN A 304 0.57 -37.64 9.76
C GLN A 304 -0.51 -37.31 10.81
N SER A 305 -0.93 -36.05 10.91
CA SER A 305 -1.96 -35.60 11.84
C SER A 305 -3.30 -36.35 11.64
N LYS A 306 -3.69 -36.57 10.38
CA LYS A 306 -4.89 -37.37 10.04
C LYS A 306 -4.75 -38.82 10.51
N SER A 307 -3.59 -39.44 10.26
CA SER A 307 -3.32 -40.83 10.65
C SER A 307 -3.35 -41.05 12.16
N GLU A 308 -2.76 -40.13 12.94
CA GLU A 308 -2.78 -40.15 14.41
C GLU A 308 -4.20 -39.99 14.97
N LEU A 309 -5.01 -39.11 14.37
CA LEU A 309 -6.43 -38.94 14.71
C LEU A 309 -7.27 -40.18 14.44
N THR A 310 -6.97 -40.94 13.38
CA THR A 310 -7.61 -42.24 13.11
C THR A 310 -7.14 -43.32 14.07
N ALA A 311 -5.85 -43.35 14.43
CA ALA A 311 -5.31 -44.32 15.38
C ALA A 311 -5.84 -44.11 16.81
N ALA A 312 -6.07 -42.86 17.22
CA ALA A 312 -6.61 -42.52 18.55
C ALA A 312 -8.12 -42.78 18.72
N LYS A 313 -8.83 -43.10 17.62
CA LYS A 313 -10.27 -43.44 17.62
C LYS A 313 -10.54 -44.95 17.66
N VAL A 314 -9.50 -45.78 17.63
CA VAL A 314 -9.52 -47.25 17.75
C VAL A 314 -9.16 -47.64 19.17
#